data_AF-A0AA86NQU4-F1
#
_entry.id   AF-A0AA86NQU4-F1
#
_cell.length_a   1.000
_cell.length_b   1.000
_cell.length_c   1.000
_cell.angle_alpha   90.00
_cell.angle_beta   90.00
_cell.angle_gamma   90.00
#
_symmetry.space_group_name_H-M   'P 1'
#
loop_
_entity.id
_entity.type
_entity.pdbx_description
1 polymer ?
#
loop_
_entity_poly.entity_id
_entity_poly.type
_entity_poly.pdbx_seq_one_letter_code
_entity_poly.pdbx_strand_id
1 'polypeptide(L)'
;MLSISLVITELFPNKYGKELRDLLKEYTMNGHNTLGYSKARDKMYDYIYNNPNDQANYCIYTNSRMPRKYHSNLIGDSSVMNCEHTVPQSFFGKKDPMVSDLHHLRSCWDTVNGARSSLPFAQLEDSQVDQYYGNNFTVVNSKPTDSFNWSGLDKTHSFMPRDAQKGDTARAVAYFYTRYPTEAGAITKTFLSVDDMITWDEKHEPSEIQHAQYLRVVEVQGNRNPFQEERGLVARAYCDMSTKYPCSKYQ
;
A
#
# COMPACT_ATOMS: atom_id res chain seq x y z
N MET A 1 -18.52 -1.36 25.01
CA MET A 1 -17.91 -1.16 23.69
C MET A 1 -18.92 -1.59 22.66
N LEU A 2 -19.43 -0.63 21.88
CA LEU A 2 -20.34 -0.94 20.77
C LEU A 2 -19.53 -1.70 19.71
N SER A 3 -19.83 -2.98 19.56
CA SER A 3 -19.46 -3.74 18.37
C SER A 3 -20.11 -3.03 17.18
N ILE A 4 -19.31 -2.30 16.42
CA ILE A 4 -19.71 -1.86 15.08
C ILE A 4 -19.70 -3.16 14.27
N SER A 5 -20.86 -3.82 14.20
CA SER A 5 -21.12 -4.78 13.15
C SER A 5 -21.13 -3.98 11.86
N LEU A 6 -19.97 -3.90 11.20
CA LEU A 6 -19.86 -3.39 9.84
C LEU A 6 -20.77 -4.29 9.01
N VAL A 7 -21.91 -3.76 8.57
CA VAL A 7 -22.61 -4.35 7.43
C VAL A 7 -21.65 -4.19 6.26
N ILE A 8 -20.86 -5.23 5.99
CA ILE A 8 -19.95 -5.25 4.84
C ILE A 8 -20.84 -5.28 3.61
N THR A 9 -20.96 -4.13 2.93
CA THR A 9 -21.57 -4.10 1.61
C THR A 9 -20.68 -4.90 0.68
N GLU A 10 -21.16 -6.05 0.23
CA GLU A 10 -20.49 -6.83 -0.81
C GLU A 10 -20.60 -6.09 -2.15
N LEU A 11 -19.46 -5.71 -2.72
CA LEU A 11 -19.38 -5.01 -3.99
C LEU A 11 -19.49 -6.02 -5.14
N PHE A 12 -20.51 -5.89 -5.99
CA PHE A 12 -20.70 -6.79 -7.15
C PHE A 12 -20.77 -8.28 -6.72
N PRO A 13 -21.81 -8.67 -5.96
CA PRO A 13 -21.95 -10.06 -5.49
C PRO A 13 -21.97 -11.05 -6.65
N ASN A 14 -21.44 -12.26 -6.43
CA ASN A 14 -21.31 -13.32 -7.43
C ASN A 14 -20.39 -13.01 -8.63
N LYS A 15 -19.53 -12.01 -8.50
CA LYS A 15 -18.48 -11.69 -9.48
C LYS A 15 -17.11 -12.04 -8.92
N TYR A 16 -16.24 -12.56 -9.78
CA TYR A 16 -14.93 -13.12 -9.40
C TYR A 16 -13.86 -12.81 -10.46
N GLY A 17 -12.60 -12.84 -10.04
CA GLY A 17 -11.44 -12.77 -10.94
C GLY A 17 -11.48 -11.57 -11.88
N LYS A 18 -11.10 -11.79 -13.14
CA LYS A 18 -11.08 -10.74 -14.16
C LYS A 18 -12.42 -9.99 -14.31
N GLU A 19 -13.55 -10.69 -14.29
CA GLU A 19 -14.88 -10.06 -14.44
C GLU A 19 -15.13 -9.05 -13.30
N LEU A 20 -14.80 -9.42 -12.06
CA LEU A 20 -14.89 -8.51 -10.92
C LEU A 20 -13.91 -7.34 -11.06
N ARG A 21 -12.65 -7.58 -11.47
CA ARG A 21 -11.68 -6.49 -11.68
C ARG A 21 -12.13 -5.49 -12.74
N ASP A 22 -12.78 -5.94 -13.82
CA ASP A 22 -13.30 -5.05 -14.85
C ASP A 22 -14.40 -4.12 -14.29
N LEU A 23 -15.27 -4.62 -13.41
CA LEU A 23 -16.29 -3.82 -12.71
C LEU A 23 -15.69 -2.87 -11.67
N LEU A 24 -14.72 -3.37 -10.88
CA LEU A 24 -14.02 -2.58 -9.88
C LEU A 24 -13.20 -1.45 -10.50
N LYS A 25 -12.67 -1.64 -11.72
CA LYS A 25 -11.98 -0.58 -12.46
C LYS A 25 -12.88 0.64 -12.62
N GLU A 26 -14.09 0.47 -13.15
CA GLU A 26 -15.06 1.57 -13.29
C GLU A 26 -15.41 2.18 -11.92
N TYR A 27 -15.59 1.34 -10.89
CA TYR A 27 -15.81 1.80 -9.52
C TYR A 27 -14.67 2.72 -9.02
N THR A 28 -13.40 2.35 -9.27
CA THR A 28 -12.23 3.13 -8.83
C THR A 28 -12.06 4.44 -9.60
N MET A 29 -12.68 4.59 -10.77
CA MET A 29 -12.62 5.81 -11.57
C MET A 29 -13.65 6.86 -11.12
N ASN A 30 -14.74 6.41 -10.50
CA ASN A 30 -15.84 7.28 -10.11
C ASN A 30 -15.39 8.36 -9.10
N GLY A 31 -15.69 9.62 -9.42
CA GLY A 31 -15.39 10.77 -8.56
C GLY A 31 -13.91 11.16 -8.46
N HIS A 32 -13.03 10.61 -9.29
CA HIS A 32 -11.59 10.89 -9.21
C HIS A 32 -11.23 12.33 -9.63
N ASN A 33 -10.55 13.05 -8.75
CA ASN A 33 -9.99 14.37 -9.00
C ASN A 33 -8.46 14.30 -8.97
N THR A 34 -7.82 14.44 -10.14
CA THR A 34 -6.35 14.48 -10.23
C THR A 34 -5.84 15.81 -9.68
N LEU A 35 -5.02 15.76 -8.64
CA LEU A 35 -4.42 16.96 -8.01
C LEU A 35 -3.12 17.42 -8.70
N GLY A 36 -2.50 16.54 -9.49
CA GLY A 36 -1.13 16.69 -9.96
C GLY A 36 -0.11 16.40 -8.86
N TYR A 37 1.09 15.99 -9.27
CA TYR A 37 2.06 15.35 -8.36
C TYR A 37 2.45 16.19 -7.13
N SER A 38 2.71 17.49 -7.30
CA SER A 38 3.09 18.34 -6.15
C SER A 38 1.98 18.44 -5.12
N LYS A 39 0.75 18.79 -5.53
CA LYS A 39 -0.37 18.98 -4.62
C LYS A 39 -0.80 17.68 -3.95
N ALA A 40 -0.74 16.56 -4.66
CA ALA A 40 -0.98 15.25 -4.07
C ALA A 40 -0.01 15.01 -2.91
N ARG A 41 1.30 15.19 -3.11
CA ARG A 41 2.29 15.03 -2.03
C ARG A 41 2.10 16.01 -0.88
N ASP A 42 1.75 17.27 -1.16
CA ASP A 42 1.46 18.24 -0.10
C ASP A 42 0.33 17.72 0.80
N LYS A 43 -0.78 17.22 0.21
CA LYS A 43 -1.89 16.61 0.97
C LYS A 43 -1.49 15.32 1.68
N MET A 44 -0.65 14.51 1.04
CA MET A 44 -0.12 13.26 1.60
C MET A 44 0.60 13.53 2.93
N TYR A 45 1.53 14.48 2.94
CA TYR A 45 2.38 14.76 4.09
C TYR A 45 1.78 15.66 5.16
N ASP A 46 0.88 16.58 4.79
CA ASP A 46 0.33 17.56 5.73
C ASP A 46 -1.00 17.13 6.36
N TYR A 47 -1.74 16.24 5.69
CA TYR A 47 -3.09 15.87 6.10
C TYR A 47 -3.29 14.36 6.22
N ILE A 48 -3.04 13.61 5.14
CA ILE A 48 -3.46 12.22 5.04
C ILE A 48 -2.68 11.35 6.02
N TYR A 49 -1.35 11.30 5.90
CA TYR A 49 -0.47 10.45 6.75
C TYR A 49 0.14 11.18 7.94
N ASN A 50 -0.21 12.45 8.13
CA ASN A 50 0.19 13.22 9.28
C ASN A 50 -0.72 12.90 10.48
N ASN A 51 -0.11 12.58 11.61
CA ASN A 51 -0.80 12.47 12.88
C ASN A 51 -0.89 13.87 13.52
N PRO A 52 -2.08 14.49 13.60
CA PRO A 52 -2.23 15.84 14.13
C PRO A 52 -1.89 15.94 15.62
N ASN A 53 -2.00 14.86 16.39
CA ASN A 53 -1.67 14.89 17.82
C ASN A 53 -0.16 14.87 18.05
N ASP A 54 0.57 14.18 17.17
CA ASP A 54 2.02 14.03 17.28
C ASP A 54 2.81 14.97 16.35
N GLN A 55 2.13 15.64 15.41
CA GLN A 55 2.74 16.54 14.42
C GLN A 55 3.87 15.81 13.66
N ALA A 56 3.57 14.61 13.16
CA ALA A 56 4.53 13.75 12.49
C ALA A 56 3.87 12.82 11.47
N ASN A 57 4.65 12.46 10.45
CA ASN A 57 4.37 11.30 9.62
C ASN A 57 5.13 10.09 10.15
N TYR A 58 4.69 8.90 9.76
CA TYR A 58 5.35 7.64 10.10
C TYR A 58 5.78 6.94 8.83
N CYS A 59 7.02 6.46 8.80
CA CYS A 59 7.53 5.75 7.63
C CYS A 59 6.76 4.45 7.46
N ILE A 60 6.19 4.25 6.27
CA ILE A 60 5.46 3.04 5.91
C ILE A 60 6.21 1.75 6.28
N TYR A 61 7.50 1.67 5.93
CA TYR A 61 8.30 0.45 6.09
C TYR A 61 8.98 0.29 7.44
N THR A 62 9.11 1.34 8.26
CA THR A 62 9.85 1.23 9.54
C THR A 62 9.08 1.70 10.76
N ASN A 63 7.95 2.38 10.58
CA ASN A 63 7.28 3.15 11.63
C ASN A 63 8.15 4.26 12.23
N SER A 64 9.29 4.61 11.60
CA SER A 64 10.13 5.71 12.08
C SER A 64 9.33 7.01 12.05
N ARG A 65 9.28 7.67 13.20
CA ARG A 65 8.62 8.96 13.37
C ARG A 65 9.41 10.05 12.64
N MET A 66 8.75 10.73 11.72
CA MET A 66 9.33 11.80 10.92
C MET A 66 8.55 13.11 11.21
N PRO A 67 9.11 14.01 12.04
CA PRO A 67 8.44 15.24 12.44
C PRO A 67 8.00 16.09 11.25
N ARG A 68 6.74 16.54 11.26
CA ARG A 68 6.20 17.47 10.28
C ARG A 68 4.93 18.11 10.85
N LYS A 69 4.92 19.43 10.96
CA LYS A 69 3.75 20.17 11.45
C LYS A 69 2.52 19.83 10.59
N TYR A 70 1.40 19.57 11.24
CA TYR A 70 0.12 19.33 10.59
C TYR A 70 -0.34 20.61 9.87
N HIS A 71 -0.80 20.48 8.63
CA HIS A 71 -1.10 21.63 7.76
C HIS A 71 0.03 22.67 7.68
N SER A 72 1.28 22.19 7.61
CA SER A 72 2.44 23.08 7.54
C SER A 72 2.48 23.96 6.28
N ASN A 73 1.84 23.53 5.19
CA ASN A 73 1.98 24.08 3.85
C ASN A 73 3.45 24.14 3.39
N LEU A 74 4.32 23.33 3.99
CA LEU A 74 5.72 23.22 3.56
C LEU A 74 5.77 22.50 2.23
N ILE A 75 6.43 23.13 1.25
CA ILE A 75 6.61 22.56 -0.07
C ILE A 75 7.77 21.58 -0.01
N GLY A 76 7.52 20.33 -0.43
CA GLY A 76 8.56 19.34 -0.64
C GLY A 76 8.86 18.42 0.55
N ASP A 77 9.84 17.57 0.28
CA ASP A 77 10.32 16.47 1.11
C ASP A 77 11.34 17.00 2.14
N SER A 78 11.27 16.57 3.40
CA SER A 78 12.36 16.84 4.35
C SER A 78 13.57 15.96 3.99
N SER A 79 14.79 16.28 4.44
CA SER A 79 15.99 15.50 4.10
C SER A 79 15.93 14.02 4.48
N VAL A 80 14.99 13.60 5.33
CA VAL A 80 14.81 12.22 5.80
C VAL A 80 13.54 11.57 5.21
N MET A 81 12.59 12.36 4.67
CA MET A 81 11.26 11.88 4.29
C MET A 81 11.07 11.94 2.78
N ASN A 82 10.89 10.79 2.14
CA ASN A 82 10.57 10.64 0.72
C ASN A 82 9.13 10.16 0.50
N CYS A 83 8.64 10.36 -0.73
CA CYS A 83 7.39 9.79 -1.20
C CYS A 83 7.65 8.38 -1.70
N GLU A 84 7.03 7.39 -1.07
CA GLU A 84 6.98 6.02 -1.55
C GLU A 84 5.84 5.87 -2.54
N HIS A 85 6.15 5.34 -3.72
CA HIS A 85 5.15 4.80 -4.66
C HIS A 85 5.11 3.29 -4.50
N THR A 86 4.05 2.77 -3.87
CA THR A 86 3.93 1.33 -3.60
C THR A 86 4.07 0.51 -4.89
N VAL A 87 3.49 0.98 -6.00
CA VAL A 87 3.87 0.54 -7.35
C VAL A 87 4.94 1.48 -7.90
N PRO A 88 6.16 1.02 -8.23
CA PRO A 88 7.26 1.90 -8.61
C PRO A 88 6.92 2.81 -9.80
N GLN A 89 7.17 4.11 -9.65
CA GLN A 89 6.88 5.10 -10.70
C GLN A 89 7.65 4.88 -12.02
N SER A 90 8.76 4.14 -11.97
CA SER A 90 9.52 3.71 -13.14
C SER A 90 8.72 2.76 -14.03
N PHE A 91 7.73 2.04 -13.49
CA PHE A 91 6.96 1.05 -14.25
C PHE A 91 5.94 1.67 -15.19
N PHE A 92 5.45 2.87 -14.87
CA PHE A 92 4.43 3.59 -15.64
C PHE A 92 4.93 4.94 -16.19
N GLY A 93 6.25 5.17 -16.18
CA GLY A 93 6.88 6.37 -16.75
C GLY A 93 6.50 7.67 -16.05
N LYS A 94 6.15 7.62 -14.74
CA LYS A 94 5.80 8.78 -13.92
C LYS A 94 4.62 9.61 -14.47
N LYS A 95 3.73 9.00 -15.25
CA LYS A 95 2.60 9.70 -15.87
C LYS A 95 1.49 9.97 -14.87
N ASP A 96 0.86 11.13 -14.98
CA ASP A 96 -0.45 11.37 -14.37
C ASP A 96 -1.55 10.54 -15.08
N PRO A 97 -2.60 10.10 -14.36
CA PRO A 97 -2.86 10.37 -12.94
C PRO A 97 -2.10 9.44 -11.97
N MET A 98 -1.46 8.38 -12.46
CA MET A 98 -0.84 7.34 -11.61
C MET A 98 0.17 7.92 -10.63
N VAL A 99 1.09 8.77 -11.09
CA VAL A 99 2.15 9.33 -10.24
C VAL A 99 1.61 10.14 -9.05
N SER A 100 0.39 10.69 -9.18
CA SER A 100 -0.28 11.52 -8.17
C SER A 100 -1.42 10.81 -7.45
N ASP A 101 -1.70 9.54 -7.73
CA ASP A 101 -2.80 8.80 -7.12
C ASP A 101 -2.50 8.43 -5.65
N LEU A 102 -3.18 9.12 -4.73
CA LEU A 102 -2.96 9.03 -3.29
C LEU A 102 -3.24 7.66 -2.66
N HIS A 103 -3.96 6.76 -3.35
CA HIS A 103 -4.22 5.41 -2.86
C HIS A 103 -2.97 4.52 -2.82
N HIS A 104 -1.91 4.87 -3.56
CA HIS A 104 -0.63 4.13 -3.56
C HIS A 104 0.59 4.94 -3.11
N LEU A 105 0.39 6.21 -2.69
CA LEU A 105 1.45 7.07 -2.18
C LEU A 105 1.53 7.03 -0.65
N ARG A 106 2.74 7.01 -0.10
CA ARG A 106 3.00 6.91 1.34
C ARG A 106 4.24 7.71 1.76
N SER A 107 4.26 8.16 3.01
CA SER A 107 5.43 8.78 3.63
C SER A 107 6.46 7.70 3.97
N CYS A 108 7.72 7.89 3.59
CA CYS A 108 8.76 6.89 3.81
C CYS A 108 10.09 7.52 4.18
N TRP A 109 10.88 6.82 5.00
CA TRP A 109 12.25 7.20 5.26
C TRP A 109 13.07 6.99 3.98
N ASP A 110 13.85 7.99 3.60
CA ASP A 110 14.63 8.03 2.36
C ASP A 110 15.52 6.79 2.16
N THR A 111 16.17 6.31 3.22
CA THR A 111 17.11 5.19 3.15
C THR A 111 16.40 3.88 2.85
N VAL A 112 15.29 3.57 3.53
CA VAL A 112 14.53 2.34 3.26
C VAL A 112 13.76 2.43 1.95
N ASN A 113 13.30 3.62 1.53
CA ASN A 113 12.72 3.83 0.20
C ASN A 113 13.76 3.52 -0.89
N GLY A 114 14.98 4.07 -0.74
CA GLY A 114 16.11 3.78 -1.63
C GLY A 114 16.48 2.29 -1.67
N ALA A 115 16.47 1.61 -0.52
CA ALA A 115 16.73 0.18 -0.42
C ALA A 115 15.62 -0.65 -1.09
N ARG A 116 14.35 -0.30 -0.90
CA ARG A 116 13.22 -0.94 -1.57
C ARG A 116 13.28 -0.75 -3.08
N SER A 117 13.71 0.43 -3.56
CA SER A 117 13.92 0.73 -4.97
C SER A 117 12.68 0.39 -5.83
N SER A 118 12.86 -0.37 -6.91
CA SER A 118 11.76 -0.98 -7.68
C SER A 118 11.65 -2.49 -7.44
N LEU A 119 12.13 -2.97 -6.29
CA LEU A 119 12.11 -4.39 -5.97
C LEU A 119 10.67 -4.87 -5.72
N PRO A 120 10.32 -6.06 -6.20
CA PRO A 120 9.03 -6.64 -5.94
C PRO A 120 8.89 -7.00 -4.47
N PHE A 121 7.66 -6.91 -3.98
CA PHE A 121 7.30 -7.43 -2.67
C PHE A 121 7.28 -8.95 -2.68
N ALA A 122 7.75 -9.55 -1.60
CA ALA A 122 7.75 -10.99 -1.41
C ALA A 122 7.68 -11.34 0.07
N GLN A 123 7.12 -12.51 0.39
CA GLN A 123 7.34 -13.14 1.69
C GLN A 123 8.76 -13.72 1.69
N LEU A 124 9.56 -13.35 2.70
CA LEU A 124 10.94 -13.82 2.85
C LEU A 124 11.09 -14.68 4.10
N GLU A 125 11.83 -15.77 3.95
CA GLU A 125 12.36 -16.54 5.06
C GLU A 125 13.57 -15.81 5.65
N ASP A 126 13.80 -15.98 6.95
CA ASP A 126 14.87 -15.26 7.66
C ASP A 126 16.26 -15.47 7.03
N SER A 127 16.50 -16.65 6.46
CA SER A 127 17.77 -17.00 5.80
C SER A 127 18.01 -16.25 4.49
N GLN A 128 16.99 -15.61 3.93
CA GLN A 128 17.06 -14.84 2.70
C GLN A 128 17.35 -13.34 2.96
N VAL A 129 17.13 -12.86 4.18
CA VAL A 129 17.21 -11.42 4.49
C VAL A 129 18.63 -11.03 4.90
N ASP A 130 19.23 -10.10 4.15
CA ASP A 130 20.56 -9.55 4.46
C ASP A 130 20.49 -8.33 5.38
N GLN A 131 19.43 -7.53 5.23
CA GLN A 131 19.27 -6.28 5.98
C GLN A 131 17.85 -6.12 6.47
N TYR A 132 17.73 -5.69 7.73
CA TYR A 132 16.48 -5.35 8.37
C TYR A 132 16.43 -3.84 8.63
N TYR A 133 15.30 -3.23 8.29
CA TYR A 133 15.03 -1.81 8.49
C TYR A 133 13.91 -1.66 9.52
N GLY A 134 14.17 -0.92 10.58
CA GLY A 134 13.28 -0.80 11.73
C GLY A 134 13.12 0.62 12.21
N ASN A 135 12.31 0.76 13.26
CA ASN A 135 11.97 2.03 13.85
C ASN A 135 13.21 2.83 14.29
N ASN A 136 13.03 4.13 14.52
CA ASN A 136 14.11 5.07 14.87
C ASN A 136 15.26 5.07 13.85
N PHE A 137 14.94 4.89 12.56
CA PHE A 137 15.92 4.92 11.47
C PHE A 137 17.04 3.88 11.62
N THR A 138 16.70 2.70 12.14
CA THR A 138 17.68 1.65 12.44
C THR A 138 17.83 0.67 11.28
N VAL A 139 19.07 0.29 10.98
CA VAL A 139 19.40 -0.81 10.06
C VAL A 139 20.27 -1.82 10.79
N VAL A 140 19.93 -3.10 10.68
CA VAL A 140 20.75 -4.20 11.21
C VAL A 140 20.91 -5.29 10.16
N ASN A 141 22.02 -6.04 10.23
CA ASN A 141 22.32 -7.14 9.29
C ASN A 141 22.10 -8.53 9.92
N SER A 142 21.45 -8.58 11.07
CA SER A 142 21.07 -9.82 11.76
C SER A 142 19.61 -9.76 12.16
N LYS A 143 18.95 -10.91 12.19
CA LYS A 143 17.52 -10.99 12.51
C LYS A 143 17.23 -10.40 13.90
N PRO A 144 16.39 -9.35 14.00
CA PRO A 144 15.89 -8.85 15.28
C PRO A 144 14.96 -9.86 15.95
N THR A 145 14.91 -9.85 17.27
CA THR A 145 13.99 -10.73 18.03
C THR A 145 12.52 -10.47 17.68
N ASP A 146 12.16 -9.22 17.39
CA ASP A 146 10.82 -8.79 17.02
C ASP A 146 10.68 -8.53 15.51
N SER A 147 11.27 -9.39 14.67
CA SER A 147 11.39 -9.18 13.21
C SER A 147 10.08 -8.87 12.47
N PHE A 148 8.90 -9.19 13.04
CA PHE A 148 7.59 -8.76 12.52
C PHE A 148 7.41 -7.23 12.47
N ASN A 149 8.15 -6.48 13.30
CA ASN A 149 8.23 -5.02 13.31
C ASN A 149 9.31 -4.46 12.37
N TRP A 150 9.97 -5.31 11.57
CA TRP A 150 11.06 -4.90 10.67
C TRP A 150 10.72 -5.23 9.23
N SER A 151 11.14 -4.37 8.31
CA SER A 151 11.16 -4.72 6.90
C SER A 151 12.46 -5.44 6.58
N GLY A 152 12.42 -6.43 5.69
CA GLY A 152 13.57 -7.21 5.24
C GLY A 152 13.89 -6.98 3.77
N LEU A 153 15.18 -6.97 3.45
CA LEU A 153 15.72 -6.89 2.10
C LEU A 153 16.55 -8.16 1.81
N ASP A 154 16.26 -8.86 0.71
CA ASP A 154 17.08 -9.95 0.16
C ASP A 154 17.92 -9.40 -0.99
N LYS A 155 19.27 -9.40 -0.86
CA LYS A 155 20.35 -9.12 -1.82
C LYS A 155 19.98 -8.33 -3.09
N THR A 156 19.17 -7.28 -2.96
CA THR A 156 18.59 -6.50 -4.07
C THR A 156 17.64 -7.27 -5.02
N HIS A 157 17.03 -8.38 -4.58
CA HIS A 157 16.04 -9.15 -5.33
C HIS A 157 14.61 -8.81 -4.96
N SER A 158 14.32 -8.62 -3.68
CA SER A 158 12.96 -8.46 -3.18
C SER A 158 12.91 -7.77 -1.82
N PHE A 159 11.72 -7.29 -1.46
CA PHE A 159 11.50 -6.54 -0.23
C PHE A 159 10.29 -7.08 0.53
N MET A 160 10.45 -7.35 1.82
CA MET A 160 9.35 -7.74 2.71
C MET A 160 9.07 -6.58 3.67
N PRO A 161 7.90 -5.93 3.65
CA PRO A 161 7.55 -4.92 4.62
C PRO A 161 7.23 -5.55 5.98
N ARG A 162 7.20 -4.72 7.03
CA ARG A 162 6.70 -5.09 8.36
C ARG A 162 5.30 -5.69 8.28
N ASP A 163 4.97 -6.58 9.22
CA ASP A 163 3.67 -7.26 9.25
C ASP A 163 2.49 -6.28 9.29
N ALA A 164 2.59 -5.22 10.09
CA ALA A 164 1.55 -4.19 10.20
C ALA A 164 1.24 -3.47 8.86
N GLN A 165 2.13 -3.57 7.87
CA GLN A 165 1.99 -2.91 6.57
C GLN A 165 1.61 -3.88 5.43
N LYS A 166 1.80 -5.18 5.62
CA LYS A 166 1.60 -6.20 4.56
C LYS A 166 0.23 -6.10 3.87
N GLY A 167 -0.85 -6.04 4.65
CA GLY A 167 -2.20 -5.95 4.11
C GLY A 167 -2.46 -4.65 3.34
N ASP A 168 -2.03 -3.50 3.87
CA ASP A 168 -2.21 -2.21 3.19
C ASP A 168 -1.36 -2.13 1.89
N THR A 169 -0.17 -2.73 1.88
CA THR A 169 0.62 -2.91 0.65
C THR A 169 -0.11 -3.78 -0.37
N ALA A 170 -0.67 -4.92 0.04
CA ALA A 170 -1.44 -5.79 -0.85
C ALA A 170 -2.65 -5.05 -1.46
N ARG A 171 -3.42 -4.33 -0.65
CA ARG A 171 -4.58 -3.55 -1.10
C ARG A 171 -4.20 -2.38 -2.02
N ALA A 172 -3.07 -1.71 -1.78
CA ALA A 172 -2.58 -0.66 -2.67
C ALA A 172 -2.13 -1.21 -4.04
N VAL A 173 -1.47 -2.36 -4.07
CA VAL A 173 -1.09 -3.05 -5.32
C VAL A 173 -2.32 -3.57 -6.07
N ALA A 174 -3.24 -4.25 -5.37
CA ALA A 174 -4.51 -4.72 -5.95
C ALA A 174 -5.32 -3.56 -6.55
N TYR A 175 -5.42 -2.44 -5.84
CA TYR A 175 -6.04 -1.22 -6.36
C TYR A 175 -5.38 -0.74 -7.64
N PHE A 176 -4.05 -0.56 -7.63
CA PHE A 176 -3.34 0.00 -8.77
C PHE A 176 -3.49 -0.88 -10.01
N TYR A 177 -3.33 -2.19 -9.88
CA TYR A 177 -3.44 -3.12 -11.00
C TYR A 177 -4.88 -3.37 -11.45
N THR A 178 -5.88 -3.07 -10.62
CA THR A 178 -7.29 -3.05 -11.04
C THR A 178 -7.60 -1.77 -11.81
N ARG A 179 -7.14 -0.61 -11.32
CA ARG A 179 -7.40 0.70 -11.91
C ARG A 179 -6.62 0.93 -13.20
N TYR A 180 -5.36 0.53 -13.24
CA TYR A 180 -4.38 0.75 -14.31
C TYR A 180 -3.81 -0.58 -14.84
N PRO A 181 -4.65 -1.48 -15.37
CA PRO A 181 -4.29 -2.88 -15.62
C PRO A 181 -3.14 -3.08 -16.62
N THR A 182 -2.85 -2.09 -17.46
CA THR A 182 -1.86 -2.16 -18.53
C THR A 182 -0.61 -1.33 -18.27
N GLU A 183 -0.63 -0.41 -17.31
CA GLU A 183 0.37 0.67 -17.25
C GLU A 183 1.68 0.27 -16.55
N ALA A 184 1.66 -0.72 -15.65
CA ALA A 184 2.83 -1.17 -14.89
C ALA A 184 3.39 -2.54 -15.34
N GLY A 185 2.85 -3.12 -16.42
CA GLY A 185 3.18 -4.47 -16.88
C GLY A 185 2.52 -5.55 -16.03
N ALA A 186 3.16 -6.72 -15.88
CA ALA A 186 2.62 -7.79 -15.06
C ALA A 186 2.68 -7.46 -13.55
N ILE A 187 1.68 -7.89 -12.77
CA ILE A 187 1.63 -7.70 -11.32
C ILE A 187 2.83 -8.32 -10.60
N THR A 188 3.38 -9.39 -11.17
CA THR A 188 4.56 -10.10 -10.66
C THR A 188 5.83 -9.26 -10.65
N LYS A 189 5.88 -8.14 -11.40
CA LYS A 189 6.97 -7.16 -11.31
C LYS A 189 6.93 -6.36 -10.00
N THR A 190 5.75 -6.20 -9.41
CA THR A 190 5.56 -5.44 -8.16
C THR A 190 5.39 -6.38 -6.97
N PHE A 191 4.84 -7.57 -7.17
CA PHE A 191 4.55 -8.53 -6.12
C PHE A 191 4.80 -9.95 -6.65
N LEU A 192 5.87 -10.62 -6.21
CA LEU A 192 6.35 -11.86 -6.86
C LEU A 192 5.30 -12.97 -6.93
N SER A 193 4.39 -13.00 -5.97
CA SER A 193 3.36 -14.02 -5.81
C SER A 193 2.01 -13.37 -5.51
N VAL A 194 1.01 -13.59 -6.37
CA VAL A 194 -0.38 -13.19 -6.09
C VAL A 194 -0.94 -13.95 -4.89
N ASP A 195 -0.49 -15.19 -4.68
CA ASP A 195 -0.86 -15.97 -3.49
C ASP A 195 -0.38 -15.29 -2.20
N ASP A 196 0.83 -14.74 -2.20
CA ASP A 196 1.37 -14.02 -1.04
C ASP A 196 0.64 -12.68 -0.84
N MET A 197 0.30 -11.98 -1.94
CA MET A 197 -0.51 -10.76 -1.88
C MET A 197 -1.87 -11.01 -1.23
N ILE A 198 -2.56 -12.08 -1.63
CA ILE A 198 -3.84 -12.48 -1.03
C ILE A 198 -3.63 -12.89 0.45
N THR A 199 -2.61 -13.69 0.73
CA THR A 199 -2.27 -14.10 2.11
C THR A 199 -2.03 -12.90 3.02
N TRP A 200 -1.34 -11.87 2.52
CA TRP A 200 -1.06 -10.65 3.27
C TRP A 200 -2.33 -9.85 3.58
N ASP A 201 -3.26 -9.73 2.63
CA ASP A 201 -4.55 -9.07 2.87
C ASP A 201 -5.40 -9.85 3.89
N GLU A 202 -5.54 -11.16 3.74
CA GLU A 202 -6.35 -12.00 4.64
C GLU A 202 -5.84 -12.01 6.09
N LYS A 203 -4.52 -11.95 6.29
CA LYS A 203 -3.89 -11.97 7.62
C LYS A 203 -3.79 -10.60 8.28
N HIS A 204 -3.81 -9.50 7.51
CA HIS A 204 -3.54 -8.16 8.01
C HIS A 204 -4.65 -7.18 7.62
N GLU A 205 -5.71 -7.17 8.43
CA GLU A 205 -6.82 -6.22 8.33
C GLU A 205 -6.33 -4.77 8.50
N PRO A 206 -7.01 -3.78 7.88
CA PRO A 206 -6.73 -2.38 8.14
C PRO A 206 -6.88 -2.04 9.63
N SER A 207 -5.85 -1.43 10.21
CA SER A 207 -5.98 -0.77 11.52
C SER A 207 -6.90 0.45 11.43
N GLU A 208 -7.41 0.94 12.57
CA GLU A 208 -8.21 2.17 12.64
C GLU A 208 -7.50 3.37 12.01
N ILE A 209 -6.18 3.47 12.20
CA ILE A 209 -5.35 4.53 11.62
C ILE A 209 -5.30 4.41 10.10
N GLN A 210 -5.10 3.21 9.56
CA GLN A 210 -5.09 2.97 8.11
C GLN A 210 -6.47 3.26 7.49
N HIS A 211 -7.55 2.89 8.18
CA HIS A 211 -8.90 3.21 7.72
C HIS A 211 -9.16 4.72 7.71
N ALA A 212 -8.77 5.44 8.77
CA ALA A 212 -8.87 6.89 8.82
C ALA A 212 -8.04 7.58 7.70
N GLN A 213 -6.84 7.07 7.41
CA GLN A 213 -6.01 7.56 6.32
C GLN A 213 -6.68 7.33 4.95
N TYR A 214 -7.25 6.14 4.72
CA TYR A 214 -8.03 5.86 3.51
C TYR A 214 -9.21 6.85 3.35
N LEU A 215 -9.97 7.13 4.42
CA LEU A 215 -11.06 8.10 4.36
C LEU A 215 -10.57 9.51 3.99
N ARG A 216 -9.41 9.93 4.50
CA ARG A 216 -8.77 11.21 4.11
C ARG A 216 -8.32 11.22 2.65
N VAL A 217 -7.88 10.08 2.11
CA VAL A 217 -7.60 9.97 0.67
C VAL A 217 -8.88 10.18 -0.14
N VAL A 218 -9.99 9.53 0.25
CA VAL A 218 -11.29 9.70 -0.41
C VAL A 218 -11.77 11.15 -0.32
N GLU A 219 -11.63 11.81 0.82
CA GLU A 219 -11.97 13.23 0.98
C GLU A 219 -11.17 14.13 0.02
N VAL A 220 -9.87 13.85 -0.14
CA VAL A 220 -8.95 14.70 -0.92
C VAL A 220 -9.02 14.43 -2.42
N GLN A 221 -9.10 13.17 -2.84
CA GLN A 221 -9.03 12.74 -4.24
C GLN A 221 -10.40 12.35 -4.81
N GLY A 222 -11.40 12.13 -3.96
CA GLY A 222 -12.79 11.82 -4.31
C GLY A 222 -13.05 10.33 -4.56
N ASN A 223 -12.19 9.64 -5.32
CA ASN A 223 -12.40 8.24 -5.65
C ASN A 223 -12.03 7.28 -4.52
N ARG A 224 -12.56 6.06 -4.64
CA ARG A 224 -12.46 5.01 -3.64
C ARG A 224 -11.54 3.87 -4.07
N ASN A 225 -10.82 3.32 -3.09
CA ASN A 225 -10.15 2.04 -3.19
C ASN A 225 -11.06 0.96 -2.59
N PRO A 226 -11.72 0.13 -3.43
CA PRO A 226 -12.70 -0.84 -2.95
C PRO A 226 -12.07 -1.93 -2.06
N PHE A 227 -10.77 -2.18 -2.19
CA PHE A 227 -10.06 -3.16 -1.37
C PHE A 227 -9.92 -2.72 0.10
N GLN A 228 -10.14 -1.44 0.43
CA GLN A 228 -10.20 -0.95 1.82
C GLN A 228 -11.61 -1.01 2.41
N GLU A 229 -12.62 -1.41 1.63
CA GLU A 229 -14.04 -1.35 2.00
C GLU A 229 -14.65 -2.73 2.25
N GLU A 230 -14.16 -3.74 1.54
CA GLU A 230 -14.66 -5.10 1.63
C GLU A 230 -13.51 -6.07 1.97
N ARG A 231 -13.65 -6.74 3.12
CA ARG A 231 -12.72 -7.80 3.52
C ARG A 231 -12.78 -8.98 2.55
N GLY A 232 -11.63 -9.49 2.14
CA GLY A 232 -11.55 -10.64 1.23
C GLY A 232 -11.72 -10.28 -0.24
N LEU A 233 -11.97 -9.00 -0.57
CA LEU A 233 -12.12 -8.55 -1.95
C LEU A 233 -10.85 -8.76 -2.77
N VAL A 234 -9.65 -8.64 -2.18
CA VAL A 234 -8.38 -8.94 -2.89
C VAL A 234 -8.40 -10.37 -3.37
N ALA A 235 -8.76 -11.32 -2.51
CA ALA A 235 -8.84 -12.72 -2.84
C ALA A 235 -9.88 -12.99 -3.95
N ARG A 236 -11.09 -12.45 -3.78
CA ARG A 236 -12.19 -12.59 -4.74
C ARG A 236 -11.87 -12.00 -6.12
N ALA A 237 -11.20 -10.85 -6.14
CA ALA A 237 -10.84 -10.16 -7.37
C ALA A 237 -9.62 -10.77 -8.06
N TYR A 238 -8.71 -11.45 -7.37
CA TYR A 238 -7.46 -11.99 -7.94
C TYR A 238 -7.39 -13.53 -7.94
N CYS A 239 -8.48 -14.21 -7.64
CA CYS A 239 -8.57 -15.66 -7.55
C CYS A 239 -8.23 -16.43 -8.84
N ASP A 240 -8.39 -15.81 -10.01
CA ASP A 240 -8.05 -16.36 -11.34
C ASP A 240 -6.54 -16.28 -11.64
N MET A 241 -5.80 -15.55 -10.82
CA MET A 241 -4.33 -15.43 -10.89
C MET A 241 -3.64 -16.18 -9.75
N SER A 242 -4.41 -16.85 -8.89
CA SER A 242 -3.93 -17.53 -7.69
C SER A 242 -3.98 -19.05 -7.87
N THR A 243 -2.97 -19.74 -7.35
CA THR A 243 -2.97 -21.21 -7.28
C THR A 243 -3.50 -21.73 -5.95
N LYS A 244 -3.41 -20.94 -4.88
CA LYS A 244 -3.89 -21.29 -3.53
C LYS A 244 -5.32 -20.85 -3.24
N TYR A 245 -5.80 -19.83 -3.94
CA TYR A 245 -7.09 -19.17 -3.74
C TYR A 245 -7.92 -19.15 -5.04
N PRO A 246 -8.26 -20.33 -5.61
CA PRO A 246 -9.00 -20.38 -6.87
C PRO A 246 -10.41 -19.81 -6.71
N CYS A 247 -10.98 -19.27 -7.80
CA CYS A 247 -12.29 -18.61 -7.76
C CYS A 247 -13.43 -19.51 -7.27
N SER A 248 -13.32 -20.84 -7.45
CA SER A 248 -14.28 -21.81 -6.94
C SER A 248 -14.41 -21.83 -5.41
N LYS A 249 -13.47 -21.27 -4.66
CA LYS A 249 -13.59 -21.11 -3.20
C LYS A 249 -14.52 -19.98 -2.78
N TYR A 250 -14.84 -19.07 -3.70
CA TYR A 250 -15.61 -17.87 -3.41
C TYR A 250 -17.00 -17.88 -4.07
N GLN A 251 -17.28 -18.88 -4.91
CA GLN A 251 -18.57 -19.10 -5.60
C GLN A 251 -19.66 -19.62 -4.68
#